data_AF-A0A0N5BQE7-F1
#
_entry.id   AF-A0A0N5BQE7-F1
#
_cell.length_a   1.000
_cell.length_b   1.000
_cell.length_c   1.000
_cell.angle_alpha   90.00
_cell.angle_beta   90.00
_cell.angle_gamma   90.00
#
_symmetry.space_group_name_H-M   'P 1'
#
loop_
_entity.id
_entity.type
_entity.pdbx_description
1 polymer ?
#
loop_
_entity_poly.entity_id
_entity_poly.type
_entity_poly.pdbx_seq_one_letter_code
_entity_poly.pdbx_strand_id
1 'polypeptide(L)'
;MDFLSLPDQFKLPILKKLHWKDLNNLKLVCRDLCLTVLRNIEELDRPKVEYLKIYYGENKIFGVDYCSKCPTNIGDNVVPHRIDFNDDREYEIFLKDKDFTDIKKLVFLDVENDELIIIENNTDNRRRIFNYDNFDVILSDGTFEYLLIKICKSKNFGGIPFNGTLLKKESLEKMGLFEGCGLYLILKQITDSIICGNTMGEYENVLIDAVRLNFVKILNHISNYRCDIEEFECSICQSGEIISVKDKAYYMDYTKL
;
A
#
# COMPACT_ATOMS: atom_id res chain seq x y z
N MET A 1 -1.02 -39.44 -20.70
CA MET A 1 -0.13 -38.31 -21.07
C MET A 1 0.42 -37.73 -19.79
N ASP A 2 1.69 -37.34 -19.77
CA ASP A 2 2.32 -36.69 -18.63
C ASP A 2 2.06 -35.16 -18.72
N PHE A 3 1.64 -34.54 -17.61
CA PHE A 3 1.43 -33.09 -17.54
C PHE A 3 2.68 -32.30 -17.92
N LEU A 4 3.87 -32.78 -17.52
CA LEU A 4 5.13 -32.10 -17.80
C LEU A 4 5.47 -32.05 -19.29
N SER A 5 4.98 -33.03 -20.06
CA SER A 5 5.18 -33.11 -21.52
C SER A 5 4.24 -32.20 -22.33
N LEU A 6 3.25 -31.58 -21.69
CA LEU A 6 2.31 -30.71 -22.38
C LEU A 6 2.97 -29.38 -22.80
N PRO A 7 2.64 -28.83 -23.98
CA PRO A 7 2.99 -27.46 -24.33
C PRO A 7 2.45 -26.44 -23.31
N ASP A 8 3.19 -25.36 -23.07
CA ASP A 8 2.88 -24.36 -22.02
C ASP A 8 1.48 -23.74 -22.18
N GLN A 9 1.03 -23.54 -23.43
CA GLN A 9 -0.32 -23.04 -23.75
C GLN A 9 -1.46 -23.92 -23.17
N PHE A 10 -1.19 -25.21 -22.91
CA PHE A 10 -2.16 -26.12 -22.30
C PHE A 10 -1.96 -26.30 -20.80
N LYS A 11 -0.74 -26.11 -20.29
CA LYS A 11 -0.43 -26.20 -18.85
C LYS A 11 -1.10 -25.09 -18.06
N LEU A 12 -1.02 -23.85 -18.56
CA LEU A 12 -1.52 -22.68 -17.85
C LEU A 12 -3.04 -22.73 -17.57
N PRO A 13 -3.94 -23.06 -18.54
CA PRO A 13 -5.36 -23.23 -18.25
C PRO A 13 -5.68 -24.30 -17.19
N ILE A 14 -4.83 -25.33 -17.05
CA ILE A 14 -4.97 -26.36 -16.02
C ILE A 14 -4.57 -25.77 -14.67
N LEU A 15 -3.44 -25.06 -14.59
CA LEU A 15 -2.97 -24.41 -13.37
C LEU A 15 -3.96 -23.36 -12.86
N LYS A 16 -4.57 -22.56 -13.76
CA LYS A 16 -5.61 -21.57 -13.41
C LYS A 16 -6.87 -22.17 -12.78
N LYS A 17 -7.10 -23.48 -12.93
CA LYS A 17 -8.24 -24.18 -12.30
C LYS A 17 -7.93 -24.71 -10.89
N LEU A 18 -6.66 -24.70 -10.48
CA LEU A 18 -6.25 -25.19 -9.17
C LEU A 18 -6.37 -24.07 -8.13
N HIS A 19 -6.78 -24.43 -6.91
CA HIS A 19 -6.71 -23.50 -5.79
C HIS A 19 -5.25 -23.21 -5.42
N TRP A 20 -4.98 -22.03 -4.85
CA TRP A 20 -3.62 -21.65 -4.44
C TRP A 20 -2.94 -22.66 -3.51
N LYS A 21 -3.71 -23.28 -2.61
CA LYS A 21 -3.20 -24.35 -1.74
C LYS A 21 -2.68 -25.55 -2.53
N ASP A 22 -3.42 -25.95 -3.57
CA ASP A 22 -3.04 -27.08 -4.43
C ASP A 22 -1.85 -26.73 -5.31
N LEU A 23 -1.76 -25.48 -5.79
CA LEU A 23 -0.58 -24.97 -6.48
C LEU A 23 0.67 -25.02 -5.59
N ASN A 24 0.56 -24.66 -4.31
CA ASN A 24 1.67 -24.79 -3.36
C ASN A 24 2.06 -26.24 -3.12
N ASN A 25 1.09 -27.14 -2.99
CA ASN A 25 1.38 -28.57 -2.90
C ASN A 25 2.07 -29.09 -4.17
N LEU A 26 1.64 -28.62 -5.35
CA LEU A 26 2.22 -29.00 -6.64
C LEU A 26 3.69 -28.57 -6.76
N LYS A 27 4.06 -27.40 -6.23
CA LYS A 27 5.47 -26.94 -6.16
C LYS A 27 6.36 -27.93 -5.41
N LEU A 28 5.82 -28.71 -4.47
CA LEU A 28 6.57 -29.66 -3.65
C LEU A 28 6.74 -31.04 -4.30
N VAL A 29 6.01 -31.34 -5.38
CA VAL A 29 6.04 -32.68 -6.01
C VAL A 29 7.35 -32.92 -6.76
N CYS A 30 7.75 -32.00 -7.64
CA CYS A 30 9.03 -32.07 -8.34
C CYS A 30 9.52 -30.69 -8.80
N ARG A 31 10.81 -30.60 -9.15
CA ARG A 31 11.46 -29.36 -9.59
C ARG A 31 10.79 -28.76 -10.83
N ASP A 32 10.44 -29.58 -11.81
CA ASP A 32 9.87 -29.09 -13.08
C ASP A 32 8.47 -28.49 -12.88
N LEU A 33 7.66 -29.08 -11.99
CA LEU A 33 6.37 -28.52 -11.60
C LEU A 33 6.55 -27.20 -10.85
N CYS A 34 7.50 -27.14 -9.92
CA CYS A 34 7.84 -25.90 -9.22
C CYS A 34 8.19 -24.77 -10.19
N LEU A 35 9.11 -25.04 -11.13
CA LEU A 35 9.50 -24.06 -12.16
C LEU A 35 8.33 -23.68 -13.07
N THR A 36 7.47 -24.63 -13.42
CA THR A 36 6.27 -24.36 -14.24
C THR A 36 5.32 -23.42 -13.52
N VAL A 37 5.04 -23.66 -12.24
CA VAL A 37 4.17 -22.76 -11.43
C VAL A 37 4.80 -21.39 -11.29
N LEU A 38 6.09 -21.30 -10.94
CA LEU A 38 6.79 -20.03 -10.74
C LEU A 38 6.84 -19.17 -12.01
N ARG A 39 7.03 -19.77 -13.19
CA ARG A 39 7.03 -19.05 -14.48
C ARG A 39 5.69 -18.42 -14.84
N ASN A 40 4.60 -18.96 -14.30
CA ASN A 40 3.25 -18.53 -14.60
C ASN A 40 2.58 -17.81 -13.43
N ILE A 41 3.30 -17.56 -12.33
CA ILE A 41 2.73 -17.16 -11.02
C ILE A 41 1.86 -15.89 -11.11
N GLU A 42 2.26 -14.93 -11.95
CA GLU A 42 1.57 -13.65 -12.13
C GLU A 42 0.22 -13.79 -12.83
N GLU A 43 0.02 -14.88 -13.58
CA GLU A 43 -1.23 -15.19 -14.27
C GLU A 43 -2.18 -16.07 -13.43
N LEU A 44 -1.72 -16.59 -12.29
CA LEU A 44 -2.51 -17.45 -11.43
C LEU A 44 -3.33 -16.62 -10.42
N ASP A 45 -4.41 -17.20 -9.93
CA ASP A 45 -5.22 -16.60 -8.87
C ASP A 45 -4.46 -16.66 -7.54
N ARG A 46 -3.74 -15.56 -7.25
CA ARG A 46 -2.89 -15.42 -6.07
C ARG A 46 -3.72 -14.96 -4.86
N PRO A 47 -3.33 -15.34 -3.63
CA PRO A 47 -4.04 -14.91 -2.44
C PRO A 47 -3.92 -13.40 -2.28
N LYS A 48 -5.07 -12.74 -2.20
CA LYS A 48 -5.20 -11.31 -1.96
C LYS A 48 -4.75 -10.91 -0.56
N VAL A 49 -4.12 -9.74 -0.48
CA VAL A 49 -3.65 -9.11 0.75
C VAL A 49 -4.39 -7.79 0.93
N GLU A 50 -5.18 -7.69 2.00
CA GLU A 50 -5.90 -6.45 2.35
C GLU A 50 -5.17 -5.62 3.39
N TYR A 51 -4.37 -6.27 4.24
CA TYR A 51 -3.52 -5.63 5.24
C TYR A 51 -2.08 -6.07 5.02
N LEU A 52 -1.17 -5.11 4.98
CA LEU A 52 0.27 -5.34 4.88
C LEU A 52 0.99 -4.36 5.81
N LYS A 53 1.83 -4.88 6.70
CA LYS A 53 2.78 -4.11 7.48
C LYS A 53 4.18 -4.57 7.15
N ILE A 54 5.03 -3.65 6.71
CA ILE A 54 6.42 -3.90 6.33
C ILE A 54 7.31 -3.39 7.46
N TYR A 55 8.20 -4.26 7.93
CA TYR A 55 9.22 -3.95 8.93
C TYR A 55 10.52 -3.69 8.20
N TYR A 56 11.11 -2.52 8.39
CA TYR A 56 12.34 -2.13 7.72
C TYR A 56 13.24 -1.32 8.66
N GLY A 57 14.50 -1.12 8.26
CA GLY A 57 15.49 -0.27 8.93
C GLY A 57 16.76 -0.21 8.07
N GLU A 58 17.68 0.70 8.38
CA GLU A 58 18.83 1.06 7.53
C GLU A 58 18.51 0.96 6.02
N ASN A 59 18.92 -0.13 5.36
CA ASN A 59 18.63 -0.44 3.97
C ASN A 59 18.12 -1.89 3.77
N LYS A 60 17.33 -2.39 4.72
CA LYS A 60 16.86 -3.77 4.76
C LYS A 60 15.38 -3.85 5.13
N ILE A 61 14.67 -4.77 4.48
CA ILE A 61 13.34 -5.21 4.88
C ILE A 61 13.51 -6.47 5.72
N PHE A 62 13.08 -6.39 6.98
CA PHE A 62 13.24 -7.48 7.96
C PHE A 62 12.10 -8.49 7.92
N GLY A 63 10.91 -8.06 7.54
CA GLY A 63 9.74 -8.93 7.57
C GLY A 63 8.45 -8.21 7.22
N VAL A 64 7.36 -8.98 7.22
CA VAL A 64 6.01 -8.47 7.03
C VAL A 64 5.02 -9.13 7.98
N ASP A 65 4.00 -8.37 8.35
CA ASP A 65 2.71 -8.93 8.78
C ASP A 65 1.69 -8.72 7.67
N TYR A 66 0.88 -9.73 7.38
CA TYR A 66 -0.17 -9.60 6.38
C TYR A 66 -1.41 -10.43 6.68
N CYS A 67 -2.56 -10.01 6.17
CA CYS A 67 -3.77 -10.83 6.16
C CYS A 67 -4.68 -10.51 4.97
N SER A 68 -5.49 -11.50 4.60
CA SER A 68 -6.44 -11.40 3.47
C SER A 68 -7.71 -10.62 3.81
N LYS A 69 -7.90 -10.27 5.09
CA LYS A 69 -9.00 -9.43 5.56
C LYS A 69 -8.43 -8.33 6.44
N CYS A 70 -8.73 -7.08 6.12
CA CYS A 70 -8.31 -5.96 6.97
C CYS A 70 -9.06 -6.02 8.31
N PRO A 71 -8.36 -6.01 9.47
CA PRO A 71 -9.00 -5.92 10.78
C PRO A 71 -9.60 -4.51 10.93
N THR A 72 -10.86 -4.37 10.52
CA THR A 72 -11.56 -3.08 10.45
C THR A 72 -12.31 -2.75 11.74
N ASN A 73 -12.47 -3.71 12.67
CA ASN A 73 -13.21 -3.51 13.91
C ASN A 73 -12.41 -4.00 15.12
N ILE A 74 -12.59 -3.30 16.25
CA ILE A 74 -12.06 -3.61 17.59
C ILE A 74 -12.48 -5.02 18.12
N GLY A 75 -13.24 -5.81 17.35
CA GLY A 75 -13.64 -7.18 17.70
C GLY A 75 -13.23 -8.27 16.71
N ASP A 76 -12.61 -7.92 15.58
CA ASP A 76 -12.13 -8.91 14.62
C ASP A 76 -10.74 -9.42 15.07
N ASN A 77 -10.73 -10.57 15.75
CA ASN A 77 -9.50 -11.27 16.17
C ASN A 77 -8.75 -11.91 14.98
N VAL A 78 -8.54 -11.16 13.90
CA VAL A 78 -7.70 -11.59 12.78
C VAL A 78 -6.26 -11.39 13.21
N VAL A 79 -5.57 -12.48 13.55
CA VAL A 79 -4.14 -12.47 13.82
C VAL A 79 -3.41 -12.41 12.47
N PRO A 80 -2.62 -11.37 12.18
CA PRO A 80 -1.84 -11.31 10.96
C PRO A 80 -0.83 -12.46 10.86
N HIS A 81 -0.54 -12.90 9.65
CA HIS A 81 0.55 -13.82 9.38
C HIS A 81 1.88 -13.06 9.38
N ARG A 82 2.78 -13.44 10.28
CA ARG A 82 4.16 -12.93 10.36
C ARG A 82 5.07 -13.75 9.45
N ILE A 83 5.90 -13.08 8.66
CA ILE A 83 7.04 -13.67 7.96
C ILE A 83 8.25 -12.78 8.20
N ASP A 84 9.34 -13.36 8.69
CA ASP A 84 10.63 -12.70 8.78
C ASP A 84 11.50 -13.13 7.59
N PHE A 85 12.28 -12.20 7.04
CA PHE A 85 13.13 -12.43 5.88
C PHE A 85 14.61 -12.44 6.26
N ASN A 86 15.32 -13.43 5.75
CA ASN A 86 16.77 -13.50 5.89
C ASN A 86 17.46 -12.55 4.90
N ASP A 87 16.94 -12.47 3.67
CA ASP A 87 17.49 -11.68 2.56
C ASP A 87 16.41 -11.08 1.65
N ASP A 88 16.83 -10.20 0.74
CA ASP A 88 15.93 -9.50 -0.19
C ASP A 88 15.25 -10.46 -1.19
N ARG A 89 15.82 -11.64 -1.45
CA ARG A 89 15.23 -12.61 -2.39
C ARG A 89 13.99 -13.25 -1.80
N GLU A 90 13.99 -13.54 -0.49
CA GLU A 90 12.81 -14.04 0.21
C GLU A 90 11.66 -13.03 0.15
N TYR A 91 11.97 -11.74 0.29
CA TYR A 91 10.98 -10.67 0.12
C TYR A 91 10.40 -10.60 -1.30
N GLU A 92 11.26 -10.67 -2.32
CA GLU A 92 10.81 -10.69 -3.72
C GLU A 92 9.96 -11.92 -4.06
N ILE A 93 10.26 -13.07 -3.47
CA ILE A 93 9.41 -14.27 -3.59
C ILE A 93 8.05 -14.04 -2.93
N PHE A 94 8.03 -13.44 -1.73
CA PHE A 94 6.79 -13.08 -1.05
C PHE A 94 5.92 -12.18 -1.93
N LEU A 95 6.51 -11.12 -2.53
CA LEU A 95 5.76 -10.20 -3.38
C LEU A 95 5.16 -10.89 -4.62
N LYS A 96 5.88 -11.85 -5.22
CA LYS A 96 5.39 -12.59 -6.39
C LYS A 96 4.24 -13.53 -6.05
N ASP A 97 4.25 -14.11 -4.86
CA ASP A 97 3.29 -15.11 -4.39
C ASP A 97 1.99 -14.50 -3.79
N LYS A 98 1.80 -13.18 -3.88
CA LYS A 98 0.66 -12.45 -3.32
C LYS A 98 0.05 -11.51 -4.34
N ASP A 99 -1.25 -11.26 -4.18
CA ASP A 99 -1.96 -10.21 -4.90
C ASP A 99 -2.19 -9.01 -3.99
N PHE A 100 -1.79 -7.83 -4.47
CA PHE A 100 -1.80 -6.57 -3.72
C PHE A 100 -2.71 -5.52 -4.36
N THR A 101 -3.58 -5.88 -5.31
CA THR A 101 -4.47 -4.87 -5.94
C THR A 101 -5.46 -4.24 -4.98
N ASP A 102 -5.82 -4.93 -3.90
CA ASP A 102 -6.92 -4.55 -3.00
C ASP A 102 -6.40 -4.25 -1.58
N ILE A 103 -5.17 -3.74 -1.42
CA ILE A 103 -4.67 -3.34 -0.11
C ILE A 103 -5.57 -2.22 0.44
N LYS A 104 -6.15 -2.45 1.62
CA LYS A 104 -6.93 -1.47 2.37
C LYS A 104 -6.11 -0.78 3.45
N LYS A 105 -5.10 -1.45 4.00
CA LYS A 105 -4.23 -0.90 5.03
C LYS A 105 -2.79 -1.28 4.78
N LEU A 106 -1.95 -0.27 4.57
CA LEU A 106 -0.52 -0.41 4.36
C LEU A 106 0.20 0.29 5.51
N VAL A 107 1.17 -0.40 6.13
CA VAL A 107 1.98 0.14 7.21
C VAL A 107 3.45 -0.04 6.87
N PHE A 108 4.24 1.02 7.02
CA PHE A 108 5.69 0.96 7.05
C PHE A 108 6.13 1.27 8.47
N LEU A 109 6.93 0.38 9.08
CA LEU A 109 7.49 0.57 10.41
C LEU A 109 9.01 0.50 10.33
N ASP A 110 9.65 1.63 10.66
CA ASP A 110 11.07 1.71 10.94
C ASP A 110 11.33 1.11 12.32
N VAL A 111 11.98 -0.05 12.36
CA VAL A 111 12.21 -0.76 13.62
C VAL A 111 13.32 -0.14 14.47
N GLU A 112 14.15 0.72 13.89
CA GLU A 112 15.29 1.34 14.56
C GLU A 112 14.88 2.65 15.23
N ASN A 113 14.04 3.43 14.54
CA ASN A 113 13.59 4.73 15.01
C ASN A 113 12.18 4.70 15.64
N ASP A 114 11.47 3.56 15.55
CA ASP A 114 10.06 3.40 15.96
C ASP A 114 9.10 4.36 15.24
N GLU A 115 9.53 4.88 14.08
CA GLU A 115 8.71 5.72 13.20
C GLU A 115 7.83 4.85 12.31
N LEU A 116 6.62 5.31 12.01
CA LEU A 116 5.71 4.57 11.16
C LEU A 116 4.84 5.46 10.29
N ILE A 117 4.50 4.92 9.12
CA ILE A 117 3.43 5.43 8.26
C ILE A 117 2.32 4.40 8.20
N ILE A 118 1.09 4.85 8.36
CA ILE A 118 -0.13 4.08 8.12
C ILE A 118 -0.90 4.74 7.01
N ILE A 119 -1.27 3.98 6.00
CA ILE A 119 -2.21 4.39 4.96
C ILE A 119 -3.39 3.46 5.08
N GLU A 120 -4.59 4.01 5.22
CA GLU A 120 -5.81 3.25 5.42
C GLU A 120 -6.91 3.78 4.51
N ASN A 121 -7.47 2.91 3.67
CA ASN A 121 -8.67 3.18 2.90
C ASN A 121 -9.89 2.73 3.71
N ASN A 122 -10.54 3.70 4.34
CA ASN A 122 -11.73 3.58 5.17
C ASN A 122 -13.03 3.63 4.38
N THR A 123 -13.06 3.01 3.19
CA THR A 123 -14.29 2.79 2.43
C THR A 123 -15.27 1.91 3.23
N ASP A 124 -16.17 2.55 3.97
CA ASP A 124 -17.22 1.85 4.70
C ASP A 124 -18.27 1.32 3.73
N ASN A 125 -18.08 0.07 3.30
CA ASN A 125 -19.02 -0.68 2.48
C ASN A 125 -20.45 -0.74 3.07
N ARG A 126 -20.64 -0.40 4.36
CA ARG A 126 -21.97 -0.40 5.01
C ARG A 126 -22.81 0.83 4.62
N ARG A 127 -22.20 1.93 4.15
CA ARG A 127 -22.91 3.15 3.75
C ARG A 127 -22.84 3.36 2.23
N ARG A 128 -23.41 2.43 1.47
CA ARG A 128 -23.58 2.50 -0.01
C ARG A 128 -24.31 3.73 -0.56
N ILE A 129 -24.68 4.69 0.30
CA ILE A 129 -25.35 5.93 -0.10
C ILE A 129 -24.35 6.87 -0.77
N PHE A 130 -23.06 6.75 -0.45
CA PHE A 130 -22.02 7.61 -0.99
C PHE A 130 -20.82 6.78 -1.46
N ASN A 131 -20.47 6.87 -2.74
CA ASN A 131 -19.32 6.18 -3.34
C ASN A 131 -18.04 7.01 -3.11
N TYR A 132 -17.73 7.34 -1.85
CA TYR A 132 -16.50 8.05 -1.52
C TYR A 132 -15.45 7.10 -0.98
N ASP A 133 -14.23 7.20 -1.52
CA ASP A 133 -13.06 6.65 -0.89
C ASP A 133 -12.54 7.64 0.15
N ASN A 134 -12.32 7.14 1.36
CA ASN A 134 -11.77 7.91 2.47
C ASN A 134 -10.42 7.34 2.81
N PHE A 135 -9.35 8.10 2.56
CA PHE A 135 -8.00 7.71 2.92
C PHE A 135 -7.57 8.46 4.16
N ASP A 136 -7.11 7.72 5.15
CA ASP A 136 -6.37 8.25 6.29
C ASP A 136 -4.89 7.91 6.10
N VAL A 137 -4.04 8.93 6.07
CA VAL A 137 -2.59 8.79 6.01
C VAL A 137 -2.01 9.36 7.30
N ILE A 138 -1.43 8.49 8.12
CA ILE A 138 -0.91 8.80 9.44
C ILE A 138 0.61 8.64 9.39
N LEU A 139 1.33 9.64 9.87
CA LEU A 139 2.76 9.57 10.12
C LEU A 139 3.01 9.81 11.62
N SER A 140 3.74 8.92 12.26
CA SER A 140 4.15 9.02 13.66
C SER A 140 5.65 8.79 13.77
N ASP A 141 6.30 9.54 14.64
CA ASP A 141 7.76 9.53 14.87
C ASP A 141 8.15 8.70 16.11
N GLY A 142 7.33 7.72 16.49
CA GLY A 142 7.50 6.93 17.72
C GLY A 142 7.13 7.68 19.01
N THR A 143 6.85 8.98 18.93
CA THR A 143 6.28 9.75 20.04
C THR A 143 4.75 9.74 20.02
N PHE A 144 4.11 10.45 20.96
CA PHE A 144 2.66 10.66 20.95
C PHE A 144 2.20 11.67 19.88
N GLU A 145 3.13 12.23 19.10
CA GLU A 145 2.85 13.17 18.01
C GLU A 145 2.58 12.41 16.71
N TYR A 146 1.59 12.89 15.95
CA TYR A 146 1.31 12.34 14.64
C TYR A 146 0.72 13.40 13.70
N LEU A 147 1.05 13.26 12.42
CA LEU A 147 0.36 13.92 11.33
C LEU A 147 -0.72 13.00 10.80
N LEU A 148 -1.94 13.52 10.64
CA LEU A 148 -3.05 12.83 10.02
C LEU A 148 -3.55 13.64 8.81
N ILE A 149 -3.47 13.03 7.63
CA ILE A 149 -4.05 13.56 6.40
C ILE A 149 -5.27 12.70 6.06
N LYS A 150 -6.43 13.33 5.93
CA LYS A 150 -7.68 12.73 5.47
C LYS A 150 -8.02 13.23 4.08
N ILE A 151 -8.22 12.29 3.15
CA ILE A 151 -8.52 12.59 1.76
C ILE A 151 -9.81 11.86 1.38
N CYS A 152 -10.83 12.62 0.99
CA CYS A 152 -12.09 12.07 0.51
C CYS A 152 -12.21 12.27 -1.00
N LYS A 153 -12.53 11.21 -1.75
CA LYS A 153 -12.69 11.25 -3.21
C LYS A 153 -13.94 10.54 -3.69
N SER A 154 -14.66 11.11 -4.66
CA SER A 154 -15.82 10.49 -5.34
C SER A 154 -15.51 9.31 -6.22
N LYS A 155 -14.24 9.17 -6.63
CA LYS A 155 -13.83 8.07 -7.48
C LYS A 155 -13.36 6.90 -6.61
N ASN A 156 -14.03 5.77 -6.77
CA ASN A 156 -13.62 4.51 -6.13
C ASN A 156 -12.38 3.95 -6.84
N PHE A 157 -11.26 3.86 -6.12
CA PHE A 157 -10.00 3.28 -6.56
C PHE A 157 -9.88 1.79 -6.24
N GLY A 158 -10.81 1.22 -5.47
CA GLY A 158 -10.82 -0.20 -5.11
C GLY A 158 -9.78 -0.60 -4.05
N GLY A 159 -8.93 0.33 -3.62
CA GLY A 159 -7.86 0.10 -2.65
C GLY A 159 -6.89 1.28 -2.59
N ILE A 160 -5.83 1.13 -1.81
CA ILE A 160 -4.67 2.03 -1.84
C ILE A 160 -3.98 1.83 -3.20
N PRO A 161 -3.57 2.89 -3.92
CA PRO A 161 -2.95 2.80 -5.25
C PRO A 161 -1.50 2.28 -5.20
N PHE A 162 -1.24 1.25 -4.38
CA PHE A 162 0.01 0.51 -4.32
C PHE A 162 -0.19 -0.86 -4.94
N ASN A 163 0.58 -1.14 -6.00
CA ASN A 163 0.66 -2.48 -6.56
C ASN A 163 1.95 -3.17 -6.10
N GLY A 164 2.07 -4.47 -6.38
CA GLY A 164 3.26 -5.24 -6.04
C GLY A 164 4.56 -4.70 -6.64
N THR A 165 4.50 -3.89 -7.71
CA THR A 165 5.69 -3.26 -8.31
C THR A 165 6.22 -2.12 -7.45
N LEU A 166 5.33 -1.30 -6.87
CA LEU A 166 5.72 -0.20 -5.97
C LEU A 166 6.24 -0.70 -4.62
N LEU A 167 5.83 -1.91 -4.22
CA LEU A 167 6.32 -2.55 -3.00
C LEU A 167 7.70 -3.20 -3.16
N LYS A 168 8.25 -3.32 -4.38
CA LYS A 168 9.61 -3.84 -4.56
C LYS A 168 10.61 -2.98 -3.81
N LYS A 169 11.65 -3.61 -3.26
CA LYS A 169 12.68 -2.89 -2.49
C LYS A 169 13.31 -1.77 -3.31
N GLU A 170 13.67 -2.01 -4.58
CA GLU A 170 14.23 -1.00 -5.47
C GLU A 170 13.28 0.20 -5.67
N SER A 171 11.98 -0.05 -5.76
CA SER A 171 10.98 1.01 -5.85
C SER A 171 10.93 1.81 -4.55
N LEU A 172 10.90 1.14 -3.39
CA LEU A 172 10.90 1.77 -2.07
C LEU A 172 12.20 2.57 -1.81
N GLU A 173 13.35 2.07 -2.25
CA GLU A 173 14.63 2.78 -2.25
C GLU A 173 14.54 4.06 -3.09
N LYS A 174 13.99 3.99 -4.30
CA LYS A 174 13.77 5.18 -5.14
C LYS A 174 12.80 6.17 -4.48
N MET A 175 11.80 5.69 -3.75
CA MET A 175 10.89 6.57 -2.99
C MET A 175 11.57 7.21 -1.76
N GLY A 176 12.79 6.79 -1.44
CA GLY A 176 13.57 7.28 -0.31
C GLY A 176 13.25 6.60 1.01
N LEU A 177 12.57 5.43 1.04
CA LEU A 177 12.19 4.74 2.30
C LEU A 177 13.34 4.63 3.31
N PHE A 178 14.54 4.41 2.80
CA PHE A 178 15.77 4.13 3.54
C PHE A 178 16.65 5.38 3.76
N GLU A 179 16.16 6.57 3.41
CA GLU A 179 16.86 7.83 3.61
C GLU A 179 16.53 8.47 4.97
N GLY A 180 17.40 9.34 5.49
CA GLY A 180 17.06 10.17 6.65
C GLY A 180 15.96 11.15 6.28
N CYS A 181 14.73 10.92 6.77
CA CYS A 181 13.44 11.50 6.35
C CYS A 181 12.64 10.70 5.29
N GLY A 182 12.97 9.43 5.06
CA GLY A 182 12.34 8.59 4.05
C GLY A 182 10.83 8.45 4.16
N LEU A 183 10.31 8.32 5.38
CA LEU A 183 8.87 8.29 5.62
C LEU A 183 8.18 9.56 5.11
N TYR A 184 8.73 10.75 5.34
CA TYR A 184 8.11 11.99 4.83
C TYR A 184 8.06 12.04 3.29
N LEU A 185 9.08 11.51 2.61
CA LEU A 185 9.11 11.41 1.15
C LEU A 185 8.02 10.47 0.65
N ILE A 186 7.89 9.30 1.28
CA ILE A 186 6.81 8.35 1.00
C ILE A 186 5.46 8.98 1.26
N LEU A 187 5.24 9.56 2.44
CA LEU A 187 3.99 10.23 2.80
C LEU A 187 3.57 11.22 1.70
N LYS A 188 4.50 12.07 1.27
CA LYS A 188 4.27 13.03 0.19
C LYS A 188 3.86 12.32 -1.10
N GLN A 189 4.68 11.39 -1.58
CA GLN A 189 4.42 10.71 -2.85
C GLN A 189 3.10 9.93 -2.82
N ILE A 190 2.77 9.27 -1.70
CA ILE A 190 1.50 8.54 -1.53
C ILE A 190 0.33 9.51 -1.55
N THR A 191 0.43 10.60 -0.79
CA THR A 191 -0.60 11.65 -0.76
C THR A 191 -0.82 12.22 -2.16
N ASP A 192 0.26 12.54 -2.88
CA ASP A 192 0.21 13.03 -4.26
C ASP A 192 -0.43 12.00 -5.20
N SER A 193 -0.14 10.70 -5.02
CA SER A 193 -0.72 9.62 -5.83
C SER A 193 -2.22 9.45 -5.57
N ILE A 194 -2.63 9.48 -4.30
CA ILE A 194 -4.04 9.43 -3.91
C ILE A 194 -4.77 10.64 -4.50
N ILE A 195 -4.19 11.84 -4.38
CA ILE A 195 -4.76 13.10 -4.86
C ILE A 195 -4.83 13.18 -6.38
N CYS A 196 -3.80 12.78 -7.10
CA CYS A 196 -3.78 12.85 -8.56
C CYS A 196 -4.55 11.67 -9.19
N GLY A 197 -4.76 10.57 -8.45
CA GLY A 197 -5.27 9.32 -9.00
C GLY A 197 -4.34 8.67 -10.03
N ASN A 198 -3.11 9.18 -10.17
CA ASN A 198 -2.08 8.61 -11.01
C ASN A 198 -1.29 7.59 -10.18
N THR A 199 -1.20 6.36 -10.68
CA THR A 199 -0.28 5.36 -10.15
C THR A 199 1.14 5.91 -10.28
N MET A 200 1.90 5.92 -9.18
CA MET A 200 3.25 6.49 -9.10
C MET A 200 4.10 6.15 -10.34
N GLY A 201 4.18 7.07 -11.29
CA GLY A 201 5.02 6.97 -12.46
C GLY A 201 6.22 7.87 -12.27
N GLU A 202 7.42 7.27 -12.29
CA GLU A 202 8.74 7.93 -12.32
C GLU A 202 8.80 9.21 -11.47
N TYR A 203 8.66 9.09 -10.14
CA TYR A 203 9.05 10.19 -9.26
C TYR A 203 10.56 10.36 -9.38
N GLU A 204 11.00 11.41 -10.07
CA GLU A 204 12.37 11.87 -9.94
C GLU A 204 12.61 12.28 -8.49
N ASN A 205 13.74 11.83 -7.93
CA ASN A 205 14.20 12.22 -6.61
C ASN A 205 14.54 13.71 -6.63
N VAL A 206 13.51 14.54 -6.49
CA VAL A 206 13.71 15.94 -6.16
C VAL A 206 14.23 15.95 -4.73
N LEU A 207 15.55 16.03 -4.60
CA LEU A 207 16.27 16.29 -3.37
C LEU A 207 15.54 17.41 -2.63
N ILE A 208 14.77 17.04 -1.62
CA ILE A 208 14.17 18.02 -0.72
C ILE A 208 15.29 18.38 0.23
N ASP A 209 15.74 19.64 0.20
CA ASP A 209 16.64 20.18 1.23
C ASP A 209 16.06 19.79 2.59
N ALA A 210 16.75 18.86 3.28
CA ALA A 210 16.33 18.19 4.51
C ALA A 210 16.13 19.14 5.69
N VAL A 211 16.30 20.45 5.48
CA VAL A 211 16.10 21.51 6.45
C VAL A 211 14.60 21.77 6.61
N ARG A 212 13.97 20.94 7.45
CA ARG A 212 12.56 21.04 7.87
C ARG A 212 11.59 21.09 6.69
N LEU A 213 11.07 19.91 6.31
CA LEU A 213 9.74 19.81 5.72
C LEU A 213 8.73 20.40 6.71
N ASN A 214 8.59 21.72 6.66
CA ASN A 214 7.54 22.40 7.39
C ASN A 214 6.23 21.89 6.82
N PHE A 215 5.32 21.38 7.65
CA PHE A 215 3.99 20.93 7.23
C PHE A 215 3.27 21.97 6.37
N VAL A 216 3.56 23.26 6.57
CA VAL A 216 3.10 24.36 5.72
C VAL A 216 3.49 24.17 4.24
N LYS A 217 4.69 23.66 3.93
CA LYS A 217 5.10 23.37 2.54
C LYS A 217 4.31 22.20 1.95
N ILE A 218 4.07 21.14 2.72
CA ILE A 218 3.24 20.00 2.30
C ILE A 218 1.81 20.49 2.03
N LEU A 219 1.23 21.25 2.96
CA LEU A 219 -0.08 21.86 2.82
C LEU A 219 -0.17 22.80 1.60
N ASN A 220 0.80 23.68 1.42
CA ASN A 220 0.84 24.58 0.27
C ASN A 220 0.95 23.80 -1.05
N HIS A 221 1.73 22.72 -1.08
CA HIS A 221 1.85 21.87 -2.26
C HIS A 221 0.53 21.16 -2.56
N ILE A 222 -0.08 20.53 -1.55
CA ILE A 222 -1.39 19.87 -1.67
C ILE A 222 -2.48 20.84 -2.12
N SER A 223 -2.44 22.09 -1.63
CA SER A 223 -3.42 23.13 -2.02
C SER A 223 -3.40 23.48 -3.51
N ASN A 224 -2.34 23.13 -4.25
CA ASN A 224 -2.29 23.34 -5.69
C ASN A 224 -3.07 22.28 -6.49
N TYR A 225 -3.41 21.13 -5.88
CA TYR A 225 -4.08 20.01 -6.55
C TYR A 225 -5.62 20.03 -6.41
N ARG A 226 -6.20 21.21 -6.24
CA ARG A 226 -7.61 21.46 -5.90
C ARG A 226 -8.67 20.97 -6.90
N CYS A 227 -8.30 20.43 -8.06
CA CYS A 227 -9.26 20.17 -9.14
C CYS A 227 -10.08 18.87 -8.98
N ASP A 228 -9.63 17.89 -8.19
CA ASP A 228 -10.26 16.55 -8.13
C ASP A 228 -10.55 16.03 -6.70
N ILE A 229 -10.48 16.89 -5.69
CA ILE A 229 -10.72 16.53 -4.28
C ILE A 229 -11.99 17.21 -3.79
N GLU A 230 -12.91 16.45 -3.21
CA GLU A 230 -14.15 17.00 -2.64
C GLU A 230 -13.95 17.51 -1.22
N GLU A 231 -13.29 16.70 -0.38
CA GLU A 231 -12.97 17.08 0.98
C GLU A 231 -11.52 16.68 1.31
N PHE A 232 -10.79 17.65 1.83
CA PHE A 232 -9.43 17.48 2.32
C PHE A 232 -9.34 18.01 3.75
N GLU A 233 -8.89 17.18 4.66
CA GLU A 233 -8.62 17.58 6.04
C GLU A 233 -7.21 17.17 6.40
N CYS A 234 -6.41 18.12 6.86
CA CYS A 234 -5.09 17.87 7.39
C CYS A 234 -5.07 18.29 8.85
N SER A 235 -4.76 17.34 9.72
CA SER A 235 -4.77 17.51 11.16
C SER A 235 -3.43 17.10 11.73
N ILE A 236 -2.80 18.02 12.47
CA ILE A 236 -1.57 17.76 13.20
C ILE A 236 -1.96 17.57 14.66
N CYS A 237 -1.57 16.45 15.26
CA CYS A 237 -1.70 16.23 16.69
C CYS A 237 -0.32 16.39 17.32
N GLN A 238 -0.16 17.42 18.15
CA GLN A 238 1.07 17.70 18.86
C GLN A 238 0.80 17.74 20.35
N SER A 239 1.45 16.86 21.13
CA SER A 239 1.32 16.83 22.59
C SER A 239 -0.14 16.77 23.11
N GLY A 240 -1.03 16.12 22.35
CA GLY A 240 -2.46 15.99 22.68
C GLY A 240 -3.34 17.16 22.22
N GLU A 241 -2.77 18.23 21.68
CA GLU A 241 -3.51 19.30 21.01
C GLU A 241 -3.64 18.98 19.51
N ILE A 242 -4.86 19.14 18.98
CA ILE A 242 -5.14 18.93 17.56
C ILE A 242 -5.28 20.29 16.87
N ILE A 243 -4.37 20.56 15.93
CA ILE A 243 -4.46 21.69 15.01
C ILE A 243 -4.93 21.13 13.67
N SER A 244 -6.18 21.40 13.31
CA SER A 244 -6.78 20.94 12.06
C SER A 244 -6.97 22.08 11.07
N VAL A 245 -6.48 21.89 9.84
CA VAL A 245 -6.83 22.70 8.68
C VAL A 245 -7.80 21.87 7.83
N LYS A 246 -9.04 22.32 7.72
CA LYS A 246 -10.06 21.71 6.85
C LYS A 246 -10.27 22.60 5.64
N ASP A 247 -10.15 22.03 4.45
CA ASP A 247 -10.53 22.67 3.19
C ASP A 247 -11.66 21.84 2.57
N LYS A 248 -12.85 22.42 2.47
CA LYS A 248 -14.01 21.78 1.83
C LYS A 248 -14.27 22.50 0.52
N ALA A 249 -14.01 21.83 -0.59
CA ALA A 249 -14.42 22.29 -1.89
C ALA A 249 -15.87 21.83 -2.13
N TYR A 250 -16.85 22.70 -1.92
CA TYR A 250 -18.22 22.41 -2.33
C TYR A 250 -18.29 22.48 -3.86
N TYR A 251 -18.15 21.34 -4.53
CA TYR A 251 -18.54 21.23 -5.93
C TYR A 251 -20.08 21.35 -6.00
N MET A 252 -20.57 22.50 -6.45
CA MET A 252 -21.93 22.55 -7.00
C MET A 252 -21.90 21.81 -8.32
N ASP A 253 -22.52 20.64 -8.35
CA ASP A 253 -22.70 19.84 -9.57
C ASP A 253 -23.63 20.59 -10.53
N TYR A 254 -23.05 21.41 -11.41
CA TYR A 254 -23.79 22.17 -12.43
C TYR A 254 -24.30 21.31 -13.59
N THR A 255 -24.12 19.99 -13.56
CA THR A 255 -24.59 19.10 -14.65
C THR A 255 -26.04 18.62 -14.51
N LYS A 256 -26.79 19.12 -13.52
CA LYS A 256 -28.22 18.84 -13.32
C LYS A 256 -29.16 20.06 -13.48
N LEU A 257 -28.82 21.01 -14.34
CA LEU A 257 -29.72 22.10 -14.76
C LEU A 257 -30.14 21.97 -16.22
#